data_AF-A0A194Q0C6-F1
#
_entry.id   AF-A0A194Q0C6-F1
#
_cell.length_a   1.000
_cell.length_b   1.000
_cell.length_c   1.000
_cell.angle_alpha   90.00
_cell.angle_beta   90.00
_cell.angle_gamma   90.00
#
_symmetry.space_group_name_H-M   'P 1'
#
loop_
_entity.id
_entity.type
_entity.pdbx_description
1 polymer ?
#
loop_
_entity_poly.entity_id
_entity_poly.type
_entity_poly.pdbx_seq_one_letter_code
_entity_poly.pdbx_strand_id
1 'polypeptide(L)'
;MAHGPPPDRDNEDIVMGRKMGAKWCSMAKVCNHDRVPVCGVSHAGDIMGFRDLCDMFDFNCIRRRNYKQTACPEDKSILSVSRRPTNSYYDD
;
A
#
# COMPACT_ATOMS: atom_id res chain seq x y z
N MET A 1 0.72 10.78 20.23
CA MET A 1 1.66 9.66 19.99
C MET A 1 1.71 9.44 18.49
N ALA A 2 2.91 9.36 17.90
CA ALA A 2 3.04 9.13 16.46
C ALA A 2 2.62 7.69 16.15
N HIS A 3 1.52 7.54 15.41
CA HIS A 3 1.08 6.26 14.86
C HIS A 3 1.81 6.04 13.53
N GLY A 4 3.04 5.54 13.59
CA GLY A 4 3.83 5.23 12.41
C GLY A 4 5.02 4.34 12.76
N PRO A 5 5.57 3.61 11.78
CA PRO A 5 6.74 2.77 12.01
C PRO A 5 7.94 3.63 12.46
N PRO A 6 8.93 3.02 13.16
CA PRO A 6 10.19 3.69 13.44
C PRO A 6 10.82 4.28 12.17
N PRO A 7 11.37 5.50 12.19
CA PRO A 7 11.87 6.20 11.00
C PRO A 7 12.85 5.41 10.15
N ASP A 8 13.70 4.58 10.77
CA ASP A 8 14.68 3.76 10.07
C ASP A 8 14.01 2.69 9.18
N ARG A 9 12.97 2.03 9.68
CA ARG A 9 12.22 1.00 8.93
C ARG A 9 11.43 1.62 7.78
N ASP A 10 10.88 2.81 8.02
CA ASP A 10 10.19 3.61 7.02
C ASP A 10 11.13 4.00 5.85
N ASN A 11 12.40 4.30 6.17
CA ASN A 11 13.43 4.64 5.20
C ASN A 11 13.83 3.43 4.34
N GLU A 12 13.91 2.23 4.93
CA GLU A 12 14.15 1.00 4.18
C GLU A 12 13.07 0.75 3.13
N ASP A 13 11.79 0.93 3.49
CA ASP A 13 10.68 0.82 2.55
C ASP A 13 10.79 1.81 1.39
N ILE A 14 11.26 3.04 1.66
CA ILE A 14 11.51 4.05 0.63
C ILE A 14 12.68 3.64 -0.26
N VAL A 15 13.77 3.12 0.31
CA VAL A 15 14.94 2.67 -0.43
C VAL A 15 14.57 1.51 -1.35
N MET A 16 13.82 0.53 -0.86
CA MET A 16 13.33 -0.57 -1.68
C MET A 16 12.36 -0.08 -2.76
N GLY A 17 11.45 0.83 -2.41
CA GLY A 17 10.51 1.42 -3.36
C GLY A 17 11.21 2.22 -4.46
N ARG A 18 12.33 2.89 -4.17
CA ARG A 18 13.17 3.55 -5.20
C ARG A 18 13.78 2.55 -6.16
N LYS A 19 14.29 1.41 -5.68
CA LYS A 19 14.88 0.36 -6.53
C LYS A 19 13.84 -0.26 -7.47
N MET A 20 12.62 -0.43 -6.98
CA MET A 20 11.54 -1.10 -7.70
C MET A 20 10.57 -0.14 -8.40
N GLY A 21 10.75 1.19 -8.26
CA GLY A 21 9.77 2.19 -8.68
C GLY A 21 9.35 2.07 -10.14
N ALA A 22 10.31 1.98 -11.07
CA ALA A 22 10.00 1.80 -12.50
C ALA A 22 9.22 0.51 -12.79
N LYS A 23 9.51 -0.57 -12.07
CA LYS A 23 8.78 -1.84 -12.18
C LYS A 23 7.36 -1.68 -11.65
N TRP A 24 7.17 -1.04 -10.49
CA TRP A 24 5.84 -0.76 -9.94
C TRP A 24 4.98 0.07 -10.89
N CYS A 25 5.54 1.15 -11.46
CA CYS A 25 4.83 1.97 -12.42
C CYS A 25 4.45 1.20 -13.69
N SER A 26 5.34 0.32 -14.17
CA SER A 26 5.06 -0.53 -15.33
C SER A 26 3.96 -1.54 -15.04
N MET A 27 4.00 -2.17 -13.86
CA MET A 27 2.95 -3.11 -13.41
C MET A 27 1.61 -2.40 -13.26
N ALA A 28 1.57 -1.23 -12.62
CA ALA A 28 0.34 -0.45 -12.47
C ALA A 28 -0.27 -0.08 -13.83
N LYS A 29 0.55 0.36 -14.79
CA LYS A 29 0.10 0.74 -16.14
C LYS A 29 -0.58 -0.38 -16.93
N VAL A 30 -0.13 -1.63 -16.75
CA VAL A 30 -0.67 -2.79 -17.49
C VAL A 30 -1.67 -3.63 -16.69
N CYS A 31 -1.90 -3.25 -15.42
CA CYS A 31 -2.79 -3.95 -14.52
C CYS A 31 -4.25 -3.69 -14.90
N ASN A 32 -5.12 -4.68 -14.64
CA ASN A 32 -6.56 -4.56 -14.86
C ASN A 32 -7.27 -4.37 -13.52
N HIS A 33 -7.99 -3.27 -13.36
CA HIS A 33 -8.74 -2.97 -12.12
C HIS A 33 -9.96 -3.88 -11.99
N ASP A 34 -9.85 -4.92 -11.16
CA ASP A 34 -10.93 -5.84 -10.82
C ASP A 34 -11.80 -5.37 -9.63
N ARG A 35 -11.36 -4.32 -8.92
CA ARG A 35 -11.98 -3.79 -7.70
C ARG A 35 -12.13 -4.82 -6.58
N VAL A 36 -11.29 -5.86 -6.56
CA VAL A 36 -11.23 -6.83 -5.47
C VAL A 36 -10.29 -6.29 -4.40
N PRO A 37 -10.78 -5.93 -3.19
CA PRO A 37 -9.94 -5.33 -2.16
C PRO A 37 -8.77 -6.22 -1.77
N VAL A 38 -7.60 -5.61 -1.59
CA VAL A 38 -6.40 -6.30 -1.13
C VAL A 38 -5.75 -5.55 0.02
N CYS A 39 -4.95 -6.25 0.80
CA CYS A 39 -4.07 -5.63 1.78
C CYS A 39 -2.62 -5.81 1.34
N GLY A 40 -1.81 -4.77 1.57
CA GLY A 40 -0.38 -4.80 1.40
C GLY A 40 0.30 -4.72 2.76
N VAL A 41 1.45 -5.38 2.89
CA VAL A 41 2.35 -5.27 4.04
C VAL A 41 3.65 -4.59 3.62
N SER A 42 4.08 -3.60 4.40
CA SER A 42 5.39 -2.94 4.25
C SER A 42 6.51 -3.81 4.81
N HIS A 43 7.78 -3.47 4.56
CA HIS A 43 8.90 -4.11 5.25
C HIS A 43 8.86 -3.83 6.76
N ALA A 44 8.32 -2.67 7.14
CA ALA A 44 8.07 -2.33 8.53
C ALA A 44 6.91 -3.13 9.18
N GLY A 45 6.17 -3.93 8.40
CA GLY A 45 5.04 -4.72 8.89
C GLY A 45 3.73 -3.93 8.98
N ASP A 46 3.69 -2.70 8.47
CA ASP A 46 2.46 -1.94 8.38
C ASP A 46 1.54 -2.59 7.37
N ILE A 47 0.29 -2.81 7.77
CA ILE A 47 -0.74 -3.31 6.87
C ILE A 47 -1.55 -2.14 6.36
N MET A 48 -1.70 -2.04 5.05
CA MET A 48 -2.47 -1.01 4.36
C MET A 48 -3.50 -1.66 3.45
N GLY A 49 -4.74 -1.17 3.48
CA GLY A 49 -5.79 -1.58 2.54
C GLY A 49 -5.73 -0.81 1.22
N PHE A 50 -5.99 -1.51 0.12
CA PHE A 50 -6.08 -0.96 -1.24
C PHE A 50 -7.39 -1.45 -1.89
N ARG A 51 -7.99 -0.67 -2.81
CA ARG A 51 -9.25 -1.08 -3.46
C ARG A 51 -9.06 -2.26 -4.40
N ASP A 52 -7.87 -2.38 -4.98
CA ASP A 52 -7.42 -3.55 -5.73
C ASP A 52 -5.89 -3.61 -5.79
N LEU A 53 -5.37 -4.64 -6.46
CA LEU A 53 -3.94 -4.86 -6.63
C LEU A 53 -3.26 -3.76 -7.45
N CYS A 54 -3.96 -3.19 -8.43
CA CYS A 54 -3.42 -2.14 -9.28
C CYS A 54 -3.18 -0.85 -8.48
N ASP A 55 -4.13 -0.48 -7.61
CA ASP A 55 -3.98 0.65 -6.69
C ASP A 55 -2.76 0.49 -5.76
N MET A 56 -2.43 -0.75 -5.34
CA MET A 56 -1.21 -1.01 -4.56
C MET A 56 0.06 -0.75 -5.39
N PHE A 57 0.08 -1.18 -6.65
CA PHE A 57 1.22 -0.90 -7.55
C PHE A 57 1.38 0.59 -7.83
N ASP A 58 0.28 1.31 -8.05
CA ASP A 58 0.27 2.76 -8.22
C ASP A 58 0.79 3.48 -6.97
N PHE A 59 0.37 3.04 -5.79
CA PHE A 59 0.85 3.61 -4.54
C PHE A 59 2.37 3.39 -4.38
N ASN A 60 2.85 2.17 -4.63
CA ASN A 60 4.28 1.85 -4.60
C ASN A 60 5.08 2.68 -5.61
N CYS A 61 4.57 2.87 -6.83
CA CYS A 61 5.16 3.72 -7.86
C CYS A 61 5.24 5.18 -7.40
N ILE A 62 4.11 5.79 -7.05
CA ILE A 62 3.99 7.24 -6.82
C ILE A 62 4.63 7.65 -5.49
N ARG A 63 4.43 6.85 -4.44
CA ARG A 63 4.95 7.13 -3.09
C ARG A 63 6.33 6.53 -2.86
N ARG A 64 6.90 5.85 -3.86
CA ARG A 64 8.18 5.12 -3.76
C ARG A 64 8.17 4.17 -2.56
N ARG A 65 7.10 3.40 -2.44
CA ARG A 65 6.93 2.37 -1.39
C ARG A 65 7.08 0.98 -1.98
N ASN A 66 7.07 -0.03 -1.12
CA ASN A 66 7.32 -1.41 -1.51
C ASN A 66 6.38 -2.41 -0.81
N TYR A 67 5.10 -2.03 -0.68
CA TYR A 67 4.08 -2.91 -0.11
C TYR A 67 3.93 -4.18 -0.95
N LYS A 68 3.87 -5.33 -0.29
CA LYS A 68 3.61 -6.63 -0.92
C LYS A 68 2.22 -7.11 -0.54
N GLN A 69 1.50 -7.72 -1.48
CA GLN A 69 0.18 -8.27 -1.19
C GLN A 69 0.25 -9.30 -0.05
N THR A 70 -0.69 -9.22 0.87
CA THR A 70 -0.88 -10.14 1.99
C THR A 70 -2.37 -10.38 2.21
N ALA A 71 -2.71 -11.35 3.05
CA ALA A 71 -4.07 -11.51 3.55
C ALA A 71 -4.47 -10.27 4.36
N CYS A 72 -5.70 -9.80 4.17
CA CYS A 72 -6.25 -8.76 5.03
C CYS A 72 -6.49 -9.34 6.44
N PRO A 73 -6.12 -8.62 7.50
CA PRO A 73 -6.38 -9.03 8.86
C PRO A 73 -7.89 -9.06 9.13
N GLU A 74 -8.29 -9.98 10.01
CA GLU A 74 -9.69 -10.06 10.48
C GLU A 74 -10.07 -8.80 11.26
N ASP A 75 -9.16 -8.33 12.11
CA ASP A 75 -9.29 -7.06 12.82
C ASP A 75 -8.87 -5.90 11.90
N LYS A 76 -9.86 -5.20 11.36
CA LYS A 76 -9.66 -4.05 10.47
C LYS A 76 -9.10 -2.82 11.17
N SER A 77 -9.09 -2.78 12.51
CA SER A 77 -8.55 -1.65 13.28
C SER A 77 -7.04 -1.48 13.11
N ILE A 78 -6.34 -2.53 12.69
CA ILE A 78 -4.89 -2.52 12.47
C ILE A 78 -4.50 -1.99 11.09
N LEU A 79 -5.47 -1.76 10.20
CA LEU A 79 -5.22 -1.25 8.86
C LEU A 79 -4.88 0.24 8.90
N SER A 80 -3.69 0.58 8.44
CA SER A 80 -3.41 1.94 8.00
C SER A 80 -4.23 2.22 6.74
N VAL A 81 -5.25 3.08 6.83
CA VAL A 81 -6.06 3.43 5.66
C VAL A 81 -5.24 4.39 4.80
N SER A 82 -4.96 4.02 3.55
CA SER A 82 -4.38 4.93 2.56
C SER A 82 -5.37 6.06 2.28
N ARG A 83 -5.32 7.15 3.06
CA ARG A 83 -6.10 8.36 2.78
C ARG A 83 -5.52 9.05 1.53
N ARG A 84 -5.77 8.49 0.34
CA ARG A 84 -5.97 9.32 -0.84
C ARG A 84 -7.43 9.78 -0.84
N PRO A 85 -7.72 11.06 -1.11
CA PRO A 85 -9.08 11.58 -1.13
C PRO A 85 -9.80 11.06 -2.37
N THR A 86 -10.32 9.84 -2.30
CA THR A 86 -11.41 9.39 -3.17
C THR A 86 -12.39 8.62 -2.30
N ASN A 87 -13.37 9.36 -1.79
CA ASN A 87 -14.71 8.96 -1.35
C ASN A 87 -14.92 7.53 -0.81
N SER A 88 -15.23 7.49 0.49
CA SER A 88 -16.39 6.76 1.05
C SER A 88 -16.62 5.32 0.58
N TYR A 89 -15.76 4.37 0.99
CA TYR A 89 -16.11 2.94 0.93
C TYR A 89 -16.34 2.31 2.33
N TYR A 90 -16.02 3.01 3.41
CA TYR A 90 -16.29 2.56 4.79
C TYR A 90 -17.20 3.57 5.52
N ASP A 91 -18.27 3.98 4.85
CA ASP A 91 -19.40 4.69 5.44
C ASP A 91 -20.67 3.99 4.94
N ASP A 92 -20.98 2.87 5.61
CA ASP A 92 -22.33 2.30 5.78
C ASP A 92 -22.36 1.61 7.14
#